data_AF-A0A7V5EBF5-F1
#
_entry.id   AF-A0A7V5EBF5-F1
#
_cell.length_a   1.000
_cell.length_b   1.000
_cell.length_c   1.000
_cell.angle_alpha   90.00
_cell.angle_beta   90.00
_cell.angle_gamma   90.00
#
_symmetry.space_group_name_H-M   'P 1'
#
loop_
_entity.id
_entity.type
_entity.pdbx_description
1 polymer ?
#
loop_
_entity_poly.entity_id
_entity_poly.type
_entity_poly.pdbx_seq_one_letter_code
_entity_poly.pdbx_strand_id
1 'polypeptide(L)'
;MSKKNAVELDKTLLKGVIETDGLNAMSEEARKPYLSAYRTACELRELRLYKLLQNLVAGLNENALKGKAERLRIVDEGDGIVIEFA
;
A
#
# COMPACT_ATOMS: atom_id res chain seq x y z
N MET A 1 22.95 -12.66 7.69
CA MET A 1 23.53 -11.56 6.89
C MET A 1 22.46 -10.50 6.67
N SER A 2 22.57 -9.35 7.35
CA SER A 2 21.62 -8.25 7.21
C SER A 2 21.77 -7.63 5.82
N LYS A 3 20.69 -7.60 5.03
CA LYS A 3 20.64 -6.90 3.74
C LYS A 3 20.70 -5.39 4.05
N LYS A 4 21.91 -4.81 4.02
CA LYS A 4 22.18 -3.42 4.44
C LYS A 4 21.35 -2.33 3.72
N ASN A 5 20.58 -2.67 2.67
CA ASN A 5 19.80 -1.74 1.87
C ASN A 5 18.36 -2.21 1.61
N ALA A 6 17.80 -3.13 2.40
CA ALA A 6 16.44 -3.62 2.20
C ALA A 6 15.49 -3.04 3.25
N VAL A 7 14.28 -2.68 2.82
CA VAL A 7 13.18 -2.29 3.70
C VAL A 7 12.19 -3.44 3.75
N GLU A 8 11.88 -3.89 4.95
CA GLU A 8 10.88 -4.93 5.16
C GLU A 8 9.50 -4.28 5.29
N LEU A 9 8.56 -4.72 4.45
CA LEU A 9 7.15 -4.35 4.57
C LEU A 9 6.51 -5.12 5.73
N ASP A 10 5.54 -4.51 6.39
CA ASP A 10 4.73 -5.19 7.42
C ASP A 10 3.97 -6.37 6.79
N LYS A 11 4.43 -7.59 7.10
CA LYS A 11 3.91 -8.84 6.56
C LYS A 11 2.45 -9.10 6.94
N THR A 12 2.02 -8.66 8.12
CA THR A 12 0.65 -8.82 8.59
C THR A 12 -0.29 -7.90 7.81
N LEU A 13 0.13 -6.65 7.62
CA LEU A 13 -0.60 -5.67 6.83
C LEU A 13 -0.68 -6.08 5.35
N LEU A 14 0.41 -6.61 4.79
CA LEU A 14 0.46 -7.10 3.40
C LEU A 14 -0.49 -8.30 3.17
N LYS A 15 -0.52 -9.28 4.08
CA LYS A 15 -1.48 -10.40 4.00
C LYS A 15 -2.92 -9.92 4.00
N GLY A 16 -3.25 -8.98 4.88
CA GLY A 16 -4.60 -8.40 4.97
C GLY A 16 -5.05 -7.59 3.74
N VAL A 17 -4.13 -7.21 2.85
CA VAL A 17 -4.43 -6.55 1.56
C VAL A 17 -4.70 -7.59 0.45
N ILE A 18 -3.97 -8.70 0.44
CA ILE A 18 -4.01 -9.72 -0.62
C ILE A 18 -5.29 -10.58 -0.56
N GLU A 19 -5.83 -10.84 0.64
CA GLU A 19 -6.83 -11.89 0.87
C GLU A 19 -8.29 -11.58 0.44
N THR A 20 -8.57 -10.51 -0.32
CA THR A 20 -9.96 -10.00 -0.46
C THR A 20 -10.48 -9.79 -1.88
N ASP A 21 -10.25 -10.75 -2.79
CA ASP A 21 -10.77 -10.68 -4.18
C ASP A 21 -11.77 -11.79 -4.57
N GLY A 22 -12.57 -12.28 -3.61
CA GLY A 22 -13.64 -13.26 -3.90
C GLY A 22 -14.92 -12.64 -4.48
N LEU A 23 -15.13 -11.33 -4.30
CA LEU A 23 -16.42 -10.69 -4.58
C LEU A 23 -16.65 -10.38 -6.06
N ASN A 24 -15.58 -10.21 -6.84
CA ASN A 24 -15.65 -10.05 -8.29
C ASN A 24 -15.97 -11.37 -9.02
N ALA A 25 -15.88 -12.51 -8.33
CA ALA A 25 -16.22 -13.83 -8.88
C ALA A 25 -17.71 -14.20 -8.75
N MET A 26 -18.52 -13.35 -8.09
CA MET A 26 -19.96 -13.57 -7.88
C MET A 26 -20.78 -12.93 -9.01
N SER A 27 -21.97 -13.48 -9.29
CA SER A 27 -22.94 -12.82 -10.19
C SER A 27 -23.44 -11.49 -9.62
N GLU A 28 -23.94 -10.60 -10.48
CA GLU A 28 -24.32 -9.24 -10.11
C GLU A 28 -25.46 -9.20 -9.07
N GLU A 29 -26.44 -10.11 -9.19
CA GLU A 29 -27.54 -10.26 -8.23
C GLU A 29 -27.06 -10.73 -6.86
N ALA A 30 -26.10 -11.66 -6.83
CA ALA A 30 -25.51 -12.17 -5.60
C ALA A 30 -24.58 -11.14 -4.93
N ARG A 31 -24.03 -10.20 -5.71
CA ARG A 31 -23.13 -9.14 -5.25
C ARG A 31 -23.86 -7.98 -4.57
N LYS A 32 -25.06 -7.63 -5.04
CA LYS A 32 -25.85 -6.46 -4.56
C LYS A 32 -25.88 -6.26 -3.04
N PRO A 33 -26.21 -7.26 -2.21
CA PRO A 33 -26.25 -7.07 -0.76
C PRO A 33 -24.88 -6.81 -0.11
N TYR A 34 -23.79 -7.22 -0.76
CA TYR A 34 -22.43 -7.08 -0.24
C TYR A 34 -21.68 -5.86 -0.79
N LEU A 35 -22.23 -5.15 -1.77
CA LEU A 35 -21.56 -4.01 -2.43
C LEU A 35 -21.12 -2.92 -1.45
N SER A 36 -21.95 -2.59 -0.46
CA SER A 36 -21.62 -1.57 0.55
C SER A 36 -20.43 -2.01 1.40
N ALA A 37 -20.50 -3.21 1.99
CA ALA A 37 -19.41 -3.77 2.79
C ALA A 37 -18.12 -3.95 1.99
N TYR A 38 -18.24 -4.32 0.71
CA TYR A 38 -17.10 -4.44 -0.20
C TYR A 38 -16.44 -3.09 -0.49
N ARG A 39 -17.21 -2.03 -0.74
CA ARG A 39 -16.66 -0.67 -0.94
C ARG A 39 -15.89 -0.21 0.30
N THR A 40 -16.46 -0.37 1.48
CA THR A 40 -15.76 -0.08 2.74
C THR A 40 -14.48 -0.92 2.89
N ALA A 41 -14.51 -2.20 2.49
CA ALA A 41 -13.33 -3.05 2.52
C ALA A 41 -12.25 -2.60 1.51
N CYS A 42 -12.64 -2.10 0.33
CA CYS A 42 -11.73 -1.50 -0.65
C CYS A 42 -11.09 -0.23 -0.11
N GLU A 43 -11.87 0.71 0.44
CA GLU A 43 -11.36 1.95 1.06
C GLU A 43 -10.36 1.64 2.20
N LEU A 44 -10.70 0.69 3.07
CA LEU A 44 -9.78 0.24 4.12
C LEU A 44 -8.50 -0.38 3.55
N ARG A 45 -8.59 -1.08 2.43
CA ARG A 45 -7.43 -1.68 1.76
C ARG A 45 -6.54 -0.60 1.14
N GLU A 46 -7.11 0.40 0.50
CA GLU A 46 -6.39 1.55 -0.04
C GLU A 46 -5.63 2.29 1.07
N LEU A 47 -6.29 2.57 2.19
CA LEU A 47 -5.63 3.17 3.37
C LEU A 47 -4.47 2.32 3.90
N ARG A 48 -4.64 0.99 3.95
CA ARG A 48 -3.60 0.06 4.39
C ARG A 48 -2.41 0.03 3.41
N LEU A 49 -2.68 0.04 2.11
CA LEU A 49 -1.67 0.12 1.05
C LEU A 49 -0.89 1.44 1.14
N TYR A 50 -1.58 2.55 1.34
CA TYR A 50 -0.94 3.85 1.51
C TYR A 50 0.01 3.86 2.71
N LYS A 51 -0.41 3.30 3.85
CA LYS A 51 0.43 3.14 5.03
C LYS A 51 1.66 2.25 4.78
N LEU A 52 1.51 1.16 4.02
CA LEU A 52 2.65 0.33 3.60
C LEU A 52 3.65 1.12 2.76
N LEU A 53 3.16 1.92 1.80
CA LEU A 53 3.98 2.79 0.96
C LEU A 53 4.74 3.83 1.80
N GLN A 54 4.07 4.47 2.77
CA GLN A 54 4.70 5.42 3.67
C GLN A 54 5.84 4.78 4.47
N ASN A 55 5.61 3.60 5.05
CA ASN A 55 6.63 2.86 5.78
C ASN A 55 7.81 2.47 4.88
N LEU A 56 7.54 2.09 3.63
CA LEU A 56 8.56 1.77 2.64
C LEU A 56 9.46 2.98 2.35
N VAL A 57 8.85 4.12 2.03
CA VAL A 57 9.58 5.36 1.70
C VAL A 57 10.37 5.88 2.90
N ALA A 58 9.77 5.87 4.09
CA ALA A 58 10.47 6.23 5.33
C ALA A 58 11.68 5.31 5.58
N GLY A 59 11.48 4.00 5.47
CA GLY A 59 12.54 3.01 5.63
C GLY A 59 13.65 3.17 4.59
N LEU A 60 13.33 3.49 3.34
CA LEU A 60 14.32 3.69 2.28
C LEU A 60 15.16 4.95 2.55
N ASN A 61 14.50 6.03 2.95
CA ASN A 61 15.15 7.27 3.33
C ASN A 61 16.10 7.09 4.53
N GLU A 62 15.69 6.33 5.54
CA GLU A 62 16.47 6.14 6.77
C GLU A 62 17.60 5.11 6.65
N ASN A 63 17.42 4.07 5.83
CA ASN A 63 18.36 2.96 5.77
C ASN A 63 19.23 2.96 4.51
N ALA A 64 18.65 3.28 3.34
CA ALA A 64 19.35 3.20 2.05
C ALA A 64 19.84 4.56 1.54
N LEU A 65 19.14 5.65 1.87
CA LEU A 65 19.46 7.01 1.42
C LEU A 65 19.97 7.92 2.54
N LYS A 66 20.30 7.36 3.70
CA LYS A 66 20.80 8.15 4.84
C LYS A 66 22.07 8.92 4.46
N GLY A 67 22.03 10.24 4.65
CA GLY A 67 23.15 11.13 4.34
C GLY A 67 23.32 11.45 2.86
N LYS A 68 22.43 10.98 1.98
CA LYS A 68 22.37 11.41 0.58
C LYS A 68 21.52 12.67 0.46
N ALA A 69 21.82 13.49 -0.55
CA ALA A 69 21.03 14.68 -0.87
C ALA A 69 19.63 14.30 -1.39
N GLU A 70 19.56 13.22 -2.17
CA GLU A 70 18.32 12.70 -2.73
C GLU A 70 17.52 11.93 -1.68
N ARG A 71 16.25 12.30 -1.52
CA ARG A 71 15.28 11.56 -0.69
C ARG A 71 14.08 11.16 -1.54
N LEU A 72 13.28 10.22 -1.08
CA LEU A 72 12.01 9.87 -1.72
C LEU A 72 10.85 10.51 -0.96
N ARG A 73 9.82 10.94 -1.69
CA ARG A 73 8.53 11.37 -1.13
C ARG A 73 7.37 10.74 -1.89
N ILE A 74 6.22 10.70 -1.22
CA ILE A 74 4.96 10.27 -1.81
C ILE A 74 4.17 11.53 -2.18
N VAL A 75 3.67 11.58 -3.42
CA VAL A 75 2.86 12.67 -3.96
C VAL A 75 1.53 12.11 -4.45
N ASP A 76 0.45 12.83 -4.16
CA ASP A 76 -0.89 12.56 -4.70
C ASP A 76 -1.12 13.48 -5.91
N GLU A 77 -1.29 12.89 -7.09
CA GLU A 77 -1.49 13.61 -8.35
C GLU A 77 -2.96 13.58 -8.83
N GLY A 78 -3.92 13.23 -7.97
CA GLY A 78 -5.35 13.18 -8.30
C GLY A 78 -5.76 11.95 -9.11
N ASP A 79 -4.94 11.51 -10.07
CA ASP A 79 -5.14 10.26 -10.83
C ASP A 79 -4.48 9.06 -10.14
N GLY A 80 -3.71 9.29 -9.08
CA GLY A 80 -3.03 8.25 -8.33
C GLY A 80 -1.91 8.77 -7.43
N ILE A 81 -1.14 7.83 -6.90
CA ILE A 81 -0.02 8.08 -6.00
C ILE A 81 1.29 7.81 -6.72
N VAL A 82 2.21 8.77 -6.67
CA VAL A 82 3.55 8.68 -7.26
C VAL A 82 4.62 8.72 -6.15
N ILE A 83 5.70 7.96 -6.34
CA ILE A 83 6.92 8.10 -5.54
C ILE A 83 7.94 8.81 -6.41
N GLU A 84 8.46 9.94 -5.94
CA GLU A 84 9.47 10.73 -6.64
C GLU A 84 10.64 11.10 -5.72
N PHE A 85 11.72 11.59 -6.32
CA PHE A 85 12.83 12.16 -5.58
C PHE A 85 12.46 13.58 -5.11
N ALA A 86 12.69 13.84 -3.83
CA ALA A 86 12.54 15.11 -3.15
C ALA A 86 13.83 15.93 -3.19
#